data_AF-A0A951WT05-F1
#
_entry.id   AF-A0A951WT05-F1
#
_cell.length_a   1.000
_cell.length_b   1.000
_cell.length_c   1.000
_cell.angle_alpha   90.00
_cell.angle_beta   90.00
_cell.angle_gamma   90.00
#
_symmetry.space_group_name_H-M   'P 1'
#
loop_
_entity.id
_entity.type
_entity.pdbx_description
1 polymer ?
#
loop_
_entity_poly.entity_id
_entity_poly.type
_entity_poly.pdbx_seq_one_letter_code
_entity_poly.pdbx_strand_id
1 'polypeptide(L)'
;MDILAVLFRWIHIGAAAYWLAAGFYQWQVMRAEASMEAATWISYNRKLYAASKLALGMPISVLLTTVAGVVLYGLAQYWNRGFGSFGSILFHVGVLAGLAAFGHGIAVLSKSSKAIGQALRSAGDSPSKEQIATVQAAVDNHLKLQPLHYALVAAAFLLMIAGASIP
;
A
#
# COMPACT_ATOMS: atom_id res chain seq x y z
N MET A 1 24.13 13.76 16.04
CA MET A 1 22.93 12.92 15.83
C MET A 1 23.37 11.48 15.74
N ASP A 2 22.67 10.58 16.41
CA ASP A 2 22.92 9.14 16.30
C ASP A 2 22.67 8.68 14.85
N ILE A 3 23.64 7.99 14.26
CA ILE A 3 23.57 7.47 12.89
C ILE A 3 22.37 6.52 12.71
N LEU A 4 21.99 5.79 13.76
CA LEU A 4 20.82 4.91 13.74
C LEU A 4 19.53 5.71 13.58
N ALA A 5 19.41 6.84 14.26
CA ALA A 5 18.25 7.72 14.13
C ALA A 5 18.14 8.33 12.73
N VAL A 6 19.26 8.62 12.07
CA VAL A 6 19.27 9.04 10.66
C VAL A 6 18.79 7.90 9.76
N LEU A 7 19.35 6.70 9.90
CA LEU A 7 19.00 5.54 9.08
C LEU A 7 17.51 5.19 9.18
N PHE A 8 16.95 5.11 10.38
CA PHE A 8 15.53 4.79 10.53
C PHE A 8 14.62 5.90 9.97
N ARG A 9 15.05 7.19 9.99
CA ARG A 9 14.30 8.26 9.33
C ARG A 9 14.26 8.07 7.82
N TRP A 10 15.39 7.72 7.22
CA TRP A 10 15.46 7.39 5.79
C TRP A 10 14.58 6.19 5.45
N ILE A 11 14.58 5.14 6.28
CA ILE A 11 13.70 3.98 6.08
C ILE A 11 12.22 4.40 6.19
N HIS A 12 11.85 5.14 7.24
CA HIS A 12 10.47 5.56 7.47
C HIS A 12 9.93 6.42 6.32
N ILE A 13 10.68 7.45 5.92
CA ILE A 13 10.27 8.37 4.85
C ILE A 13 10.40 7.70 3.47
N GLY A 14 11.49 6.98 3.23
CA GLY A 14 11.72 6.31 1.95
C GLY A 14 10.71 5.21 1.67
N ALA A 15 10.36 4.41 2.68
CA ALA A 15 9.29 3.42 2.56
C ALA A 15 7.91 4.10 2.38
N ALA A 16 7.68 5.25 3.02
CA ALA A 16 6.47 6.02 2.81
C ALA A 16 6.37 6.55 1.35
N ALA A 17 7.46 7.10 0.84
CA ALA A 17 7.53 7.59 -0.53
C ALA A 17 7.34 6.46 -1.57
N TYR A 18 7.91 5.28 -1.32
CA TYR A 18 7.76 4.13 -2.21
C TYR A 18 6.29 3.74 -2.39
N TRP A 19 5.50 3.62 -1.31
CA TRP A 19 4.11 3.16 -1.47
C TRP A 19 3.23 4.22 -2.14
N LEU A 20 3.51 5.51 -1.94
CA LEU A 20 2.84 6.59 -2.67
C LEU A 20 3.11 6.48 -4.17
N ALA A 21 4.38 6.31 -4.56
CA ALA A 21 4.78 6.17 -5.96
C ALA A 21 4.24 4.88 -6.59
N ALA A 22 4.40 3.74 -5.91
CA ALA A 22 3.94 2.45 -6.39
C ALA A 22 2.41 2.39 -6.48
N GLY A 23 1.71 2.94 -5.48
CA GLY A 23 0.26 3.00 -5.45
C GLY A 23 -0.31 3.90 -6.54
N PHE A 24 0.29 5.08 -6.75
CA PHE A 24 -0.09 5.98 -7.84
C PHE A 24 0.13 5.35 -9.21
N TYR A 25 1.29 4.72 -9.42
CA TYR A 25 1.58 3.99 -10.66
C TYR A 25 0.56 2.86 -10.91
N GLN A 26 0.28 2.05 -9.89
CA GLN A 26 -0.70 0.98 -9.98
C GLN A 26 -2.10 1.50 -10.30
N TRP A 27 -2.51 2.59 -9.65
CA TRP A 27 -3.78 3.26 -9.92
C TRP A 27 -3.88 3.75 -11.36
N GLN A 28 -2.82 4.36 -11.92
CA GLN A 28 -2.80 4.79 -13.31
C GLN A 28 -2.90 3.62 -14.29
N VAL A 29 -2.08 2.57 -14.10
CA VAL A 29 -2.06 1.39 -14.99
C VAL A 29 -3.42 0.69 -15.02
N MET A 30 -4.11 0.63 -13.89
CA MET A 30 -5.43 0.03 -13.77
C MET A 30 -6.54 0.90 -14.38
N ARG A 31 -6.42 2.24 -14.36
CA ARG A 31 -7.42 3.16 -14.95
C ARG A 31 -7.20 3.49 -16.43
N ALA A 32 -6.02 3.25 -16.98
CA ALA A 32 -5.69 3.54 -18.39
C ALA A 32 -6.63 2.83 -19.40
N GLU A 33 -7.39 1.85 -18.92
CA GLU A 33 -8.56 1.21 -19.51
C GLU A 33 -9.51 2.15 -20.29
N ALA A 34 -9.70 3.40 -19.86
CA ALA A 34 -10.62 4.33 -20.55
C ALA A 34 -10.14 4.78 -21.94
N SER A 35 -8.85 4.59 -22.26
CA SER A 35 -8.23 5.12 -23.49
C SER A 35 -7.73 4.05 -24.46
N MET A 36 -7.72 2.78 -24.05
CA MET A 36 -7.22 1.66 -24.85
C MET A 36 -8.32 0.62 -25.09
N GLU A 37 -8.28 -0.05 -26.23
CA GLU A 37 -9.16 -1.21 -26.46
C GLU A 37 -8.88 -2.30 -25.42
N ALA A 38 -9.93 -2.86 -24.81
CA ALA A 38 -9.83 -3.79 -23.68
C ALA A 38 -8.92 -5.00 -23.96
N ALA A 39 -8.96 -5.56 -25.17
CA ALA A 39 -8.10 -6.67 -25.58
C ALA A 39 -6.61 -6.29 -25.55
N THR A 40 -6.27 -5.08 -26.00
CA THR A 40 -4.90 -4.55 -25.98
C THR A 40 -4.42 -4.33 -24.54
N TRP A 41 -5.28 -3.78 -23.68
CA TRP A 41 -4.98 -3.59 -22.25
C TRP A 41 -4.73 -4.94 -21.54
N ILE A 42 -5.55 -5.96 -21.82
CA ILE A 42 -5.41 -7.31 -21.26
C ILE A 42 -4.06 -7.92 -21.67
N SER A 43 -3.70 -7.84 -22.95
CA SER A 43 -2.43 -8.40 -23.46
C SER A 43 -1.21 -7.73 -22.81
N TYR A 44 -1.23 -6.39 -22.66
CA TYR A 44 -0.17 -5.63 -22.00
C TYR A 44 -0.05 -5.99 -20.51
N ASN A 45 -1.17 -5.97 -19.78
CA ASN A 45 -1.18 -6.24 -18.34
C ASN A 45 -0.85 -7.69 -18.01
N ARG A 46 -1.19 -8.66 -18.88
CA ARG A 46 -0.80 -10.05 -18.71
C ARG A 46 0.72 -10.20 -18.61
N LYS A 47 1.48 -9.50 -19.47
CA LYS A 47 2.95 -9.50 -19.43
C LYS A 47 3.48 -8.85 -18.15
N LEU A 48 2.90 -7.72 -17.75
CA LEU A 48 3.26 -7.02 -16.52
C LEU A 48 3.00 -7.86 -15.27
N TYR A 49 1.81 -8.44 -15.15
CA TYR A 49 1.41 -9.29 -14.01
C TYR A 49 2.15 -10.62 -13.96
N ALA A 50 2.54 -11.19 -15.11
CA ALA A 50 3.39 -12.37 -15.16
C ALA A 50 4.80 -12.10 -14.59
N ALA A 51 5.29 -10.87 -14.72
CA ALA A 51 6.59 -10.45 -14.19
C ALA A 51 6.53 -9.88 -12.76
N SER A 52 5.38 -9.38 -12.32
CA SER A 52 5.35 -8.50 -11.15
C SER A 52 5.31 -9.24 -9.81
N LYS A 53 6.34 -8.98 -8.98
CA LYS A 53 6.30 -9.15 -7.51
C LYS A 53 5.63 -7.97 -6.80
N LEU A 54 4.92 -7.11 -7.55
CA LEU A 54 4.36 -5.83 -7.07
C LEU A 54 3.39 -6.02 -5.90
N ALA A 55 2.69 -7.15 -5.84
CA ALA A 55 1.72 -7.47 -4.78
C ALA A 55 2.33 -7.46 -3.36
N LEU A 56 3.62 -7.76 -3.21
CA LEU A 56 4.29 -7.78 -1.90
C LEU A 56 5.01 -6.47 -1.57
N GLY A 57 5.34 -5.65 -2.57
CA GLY A 57 6.10 -4.42 -2.37
C GLY A 57 5.36 -3.42 -1.48
N MET A 58 4.08 -3.18 -1.72
CA MET A 58 3.29 -2.25 -0.89
C MET A 58 3.18 -2.72 0.57
N PRO A 59 2.74 -3.97 0.87
CA PRO A 59 2.68 -4.44 2.26
C PRO A 59 4.03 -4.34 2.99
N ILE A 60 5.13 -4.73 2.34
CA ILE A 60 6.47 -4.65 2.93
C ILE A 60 6.83 -3.19 3.24
N SER A 61 6.55 -2.27 2.33
CA SER A 61 6.85 -0.85 2.52
C SER A 61 6.09 -0.24 3.70
N VAL A 62 4.82 -0.64 3.88
CA VAL A 62 4.01 -0.19 5.02
C VAL A 62 4.56 -0.73 6.33
N LEU A 63 4.98 -2.00 6.35
CA LEU A 63 5.62 -2.59 7.52
C LEU A 63 6.92 -1.86 7.88
N LEU A 64 7.76 -1.58 6.89
CA LEU A 64 9.01 -0.82 7.08
C LEU A 64 8.73 0.59 7.60
N THR A 65 7.73 1.28 7.04
CA THR A 65 7.29 2.59 7.53
C THR A 65 6.89 2.50 9.00
N THR A 66 6.03 1.54 9.34
CA THR A 66 5.51 1.38 10.71
C THR A 66 6.61 1.04 11.70
N VAL A 67 7.43 0.01 11.42
CA VAL A 67 8.50 -0.45 12.31
C VAL A 67 9.54 0.65 12.51
N ALA A 68 9.98 1.32 11.43
CA ALA A 68 10.95 2.41 11.55
C ALA A 68 10.40 3.59 12.36
N GLY A 69 9.13 3.93 12.19
CA GLY A 69 8.48 4.97 12.99
C GLY A 69 8.38 4.60 14.47
N VAL A 70 8.11 3.32 14.78
CA VAL A 70 8.07 2.83 16.17
C VAL A 70 9.45 2.91 16.82
N VAL A 71 10.50 2.49 16.11
CA VAL A 71 11.87 2.56 16.63
C VAL A 71 12.32 4.01 16.85
N LEU A 72 11.97 4.93 15.94
CA LEU A 72 12.34 6.34 16.05
C LEU A 72 11.64 7.08 17.18
N TYR A 73 10.32 6.91 17.25
CA TYR A 73 9.46 7.80 18.04
C TYR A 73 8.89 7.10 19.27
N GLY A 74 8.80 5.77 19.26
CA GLY A 74 8.15 4.99 20.30
C GLY A 74 8.75 5.23 21.68
N LEU A 75 10.08 5.19 21.83
CA LEU A 75 10.73 5.41 23.13
C LEU A 75 10.35 6.77 23.75
N ALA A 76 10.31 7.83 22.94
CA ALA A 76 9.90 9.16 23.41
C ALA A 76 8.42 9.21 23.80
N GLN A 77 7.54 8.51 23.08
CA GLN A 77 6.11 8.49 23.41
C GLN A 77 5.79 7.64 24.65
N TYR A 78 6.37 6.44 24.75
CA TYR A 78 6.12 5.51 25.85
C TYR A 78 6.75 5.98 27.17
N TRP A 79 8.01 6.43 27.13
CA TRP A 79 8.78 6.67 28.35
C TRP A 79 8.71 8.12 28.83
N ASN A 80 8.60 9.09 27.93
CA ASN A 80 8.69 10.52 28.32
C ASN A 80 7.32 11.22 28.42
N ARG A 81 6.31 10.77 27.65
CA ARG A 81 5.01 11.47 27.58
C ARG A 81 3.83 10.69 28.17
N GLY A 82 4.00 9.39 28.41
CA GLY A 82 2.92 8.51 28.81
C GLY A 82 1.81 8.38 27.74
N PHE A 83 0.82 7.54 28.01
CA PHE A 83 -0.25 7.22 27.04
C PHE A 83 -1.36 8.29 26.93
N GLY A 84 -1.39 9.28 27.82
CA GLY A 84 -2.49 10.25 27.92
C GLY A 84 -2.31 11.54 27.12
N SER A 85 -1.11 11.83 26.60
CA SER A 85 -0.89 13.04 25.79
C SER A 85 -1.51 12.90 24.40
N PHE A 86 -2.00 14.01 23.84
CA PHE A 86 -2.59 14.01 22.51
C PHE A 86 -1.59 13.51 21.44
N GLY A 87 -0.32 13.91 21.54
CA GLY A 87 0.74 13.41 20.66
C GLY A 87 0.94 11.90 20.76
N SER A 88 0.95 11.35 21.98
CA SER A 88 1.06 9.90 22.19
C SER A 88 -0.14 9.15 21.62
N ILE A 89 -1.37 9.67 21.81
CA ILE A 89 -2.59 9.08 21.22
C ILE A 89 -2.48 9.01 19.70
N LEU A 90 -2.12 10.12 19.04
CA LEU A 90 -1.96 10.14 17.58
C LEU A 90 -0.91 9.13 17.11
N PHE A 91 0.24 9.07 17.79
CA PHE A 91 1.27 8.10 17.46
C PHE A 91 0.76 6.66 17.50
N HIS A 92 0.05 6.27 18.56
CA HIS A 92 -0.50 4.92 18.70
C HIS A 92 -1.57 4.61 17.65
N VAL A 93 -2.44 5.58 17.33
CA VAL A 93 -3.40 5.42 16.23
C VAL A 93 -2.67 5.22 14.90
N GLY A 94 -1.57 5.93 14.66
CA GLY A 94 -0.69 5.72 13.51
C GLY A 94 -0.11 4.30 13.47
N VAL A 95 0.40 3.78 14.59
CA VAL A 95 0.90 2.40 14.68
C VAL A 95 -0.19 1.39 14.34
N LEU A 96 -1.38 1.54 14.93
CA LEU A 96 -2.52 0.67 14.66
C LEU A 96 -2.95 0.73 13.19
N ALA A 97 -2.98 1.92 12.58
CA ALA A 97 -3.26 2.11 11.17
C ALA A 97 -2.20 1.42 10.29
N GLY A 98 -0.93 1.48 10.67
CA GLY A 98 0.17 0.80 9.97
C GLY A 98 0.04 -0.72 9.99
N LEU A 99 -0.29 -1.30 11.16
CA LEU A 99 -0.55 -2.74 11.30
C LEU A 99 -1.80 -3.16 10.52
N ALA A 100 -2.88 -2.38 10.58
CA ALA A 100 -4.09 -2.63 9.82
C ALA A 100 -3.84 -2.55 8.31
N ALA A 101 -3.06 -1.57 7.84
CA ALA A 101 -2.68 -1.45 6.45
C ALA A 101 -1.83 -2.64 5.99
N PHE A 102 -0.85 -3.08 6.78
CA PHE A 102 -0.06 -4.27 6.50
C PHE A 102 -0.94 -5.52 6.36
N GLY A 103 -1.81 -5.76 7.34
CA GLY A 103 -2.76 -6.87 7.34
C GLY A 103 -3.71 -6.82 6.14
N HIS A 104 -4.29 -5.66 5.85
CA HIS A 104 -5.12 -5.45 4.66
C HIS A 104 -4.35 -5.69 3.35
N GLY A 105 -3.10 -5.23 3.27
CA GLY A 105 -2.23 -5.45 2.12
C GLY A 105 -1.97 -6.93 1.83
N ILE A 106 -1.61 -7.70 2.86
CA ILE A 106 -1.35 -9.15 2.72
C ILE A 106 -2.62 -9.95 2.51
N ALA A 107 -3.66 -9.72 3.31
CA ALA A 107 -4.86 -10.57 3.29
C ALA A 107 -5.83 -10.22 2.17
N VAL A 108 -5.98 -8.93 1.86
CA VAL A 108 -7.06 -8.42 0.99
C VAL A 108 -6.52 -7.99 -0.37
N LEU A 109 -5.53 -7.09 -0.40
CA LEU A 109 -4.97 -6.61 -1.68
C LEU A 109 -4.21 -7.71 -2.42
N SER A 110 -3.38 -8.49 -1.73
CA SER A 110 -2.66 -9.60 -2.39
C SER A 110 -3.61 -10.65 -2.97
N LYS A 111 -4.75 -10.92 -2.31
CA LYS A 111 -5.78 -11.83 -2.82
C LYS A 111 -6.45 -11.28 -4.08
N SER A 112 -6.85 -10.01 -4.08
CA SER A 112 -7.46 -9.38 -5.26
C SER A 112 -6.47 -9.24 -6.43
N SER A 113 -5.20 -8.90 -6.18
CA SER A 113 -4.16 -8.91 -7.22
C SER A 113 -3.92 -10.30 -7.81
N LYS A 114 -3.98 -11.37 -7.00
CA LYS A 114 -3.94 -12.75 -7.51
C LYS A 114 -5.14 -13.08 -8.39
N ALA A 115 -6.34 -12.62 -8.02
CA ALA A 115 -7.54 -12.82 -8.83
C ALA A 115 -7.44 -12.11 -10.19
N ILE A 116 -6.91 -10.88 -10.23
CA ILE A 116 -6.60 -10.19 -11.50
C ILE A 116 -5.62 -11.01 -12.34
N GLY A 117 -4.51 -11.46 -11.74
CA GLY A 117 -3.52 -12.27 -12.44
C GLY A 117 -4.07 -13.60 -12.96
N GLN A 118 -5.02 -14.22 -12.26
CA GLN A 118 -5.74 -15.41 -12.72
C GLN A 118 -6.66 -15.08 -13.89
N ALA A 119 -7.48 -14.03 -13.79
CA ALA A 119 -8.39 -13.60 -14.86
C ALA A 119 -7.61 -13.24 -16.15
N LEU A 120 -6.51 -12.50 -16.04
CA LEU A 120 -5.64 -12.14 -17.16
C LEU A 120 -5.01 -13.36 -17.83
N ARG A 121 -4.61 -14.38 -17.07
CA ARG A 121 -4.07 -15.63 -17.63
C ARG A 121 -5.15 -16.42 -18.36
N SER A 122 -6.35 -16.50 -17.79
CA SER A 122 -7.48 -17.21 -18.39
C SER A 122 -8.01 -16.55 -19.66
N ALA A 123 -7.86 -15.21 -19.80
CA ALA A 123 -8.34 -14.44 -20.94
C ALA A 123 -7.55 -14.70 -22.25
N GLY A 124 -6.29 -15.15 -22.17
CA GLY A 124 -5.49 -15.43 -23.36
C GLY A 124 -5.09 -14.18 -24.16
N ASP A 125 -4.79 -14.35 -25.45
CA ASP A 125 -4.40 -13.25 -26.37
C ASP A 125 -5.57 -12.67 -27.16
N SER A 126 -6.65 -13.45 -27.31
CA SER A 126 -7.88 -13.06 -28.01
C SER A 126 -9.08 -13.31 -27.10
N PRO A 127 -9.30 -12.45 -26.08
CA PRO A 127 -10.31 -12.71 -25.06
C PRO A 127 -11.74 -12.58 -25.60
N SER A 128 -12.63 -13.48 -25.19
CA SER A 128 -14.07 -13.36 -25.41
C SER A 128 -14.66 -12.19 -24.61
N LYS A 129 -15.88 -11.77 -24.95
CA LYS A 129 -16.60 -10.74 -24.19
C LYS A 129 -16.78 -11.11 -22.72
N GLU A 130 -17.07 -12.38 -22.40
CA GLU A 130 -17.18 -12.82 -21.00
C GLU A 130 -15.83 -12.76 -20.27
N GLN A 131 -14.73 -13.08 -20.95
CA GLN A 131 -13.39 -13.01 -20.36
C GLN A 131 -12.96 -11.56 -20.09
N ILE A 132 -13.27 -10.63 -20.99
CA ILE A 132 -13.07 -9.20 -20.79
C ILE A 132 -13.86 -8.74 -19.56
N ALA A 133 -15.14 -9.10 -19.46
CA ALA A 133 -15.98 -8.74 -18.31
C ALA A 133 -15.46 -9.33 -16.98
N THR A 134 -14.92 -10.55 -17.01
CA THR A 134 -14.34 -11.20 -15.83
C THR A 134 -13.07 -10.49 -15.35
N VAL A 135 -12.18 -10.11 -16.26
CA VAL A 135 -11.00 -9.30 -15.94
C VAL A 135 -11.43 -7.97 -15.37
N GLN A 136 -12.42 -7.31 -15.99
CA GLN A 136 -12.90 -6.02 -15.55
C GLN A 136 -13.48 -6.05 -14.13
N ALA A 137 -14.33 -7.03 -13.85
CA ALA A 137 -14.89 -7.22 -12.51
C ALA A 137 -13.80 -7.42 -11.44
N ALA A 138 -12.70 -8.13 -11.78
CA ALA A 138 -11.58 -8.32 -10.87
C ALA A 138 -10.79 -7.01 -10.63
N VAL A 139 -10.58 -6.22 -11.67
CA VAL A 139 -9.93 -4.90 -11.59
C VAL A 139 -10.77 -3.93 -10.78
N ASP A 140 -12.07 -3.83 -11.07
CA ASP A 140 -13.01 -2.97 -10.35
C ASP A 140 -13.04 -3.31 -8.86
N ASN A 141 -13.10 -4.61 -8.53
CA ASN A 141 -13.06 -5.05 -7.14
C ASN A 141 -11.75 -4.64 -6.46
N HIS A 142 -10.61 -4.77 -7.14
CA HIS A 142 -9.33 -4.35 -6.59
C HIS A 142 -9.25 -2.82 -6.38
N LEU A 143 -9.72 -2.03 -7.35
CA LEU A 143 -9.77 -0.58 -7.26
C LEU A 143 -10.68 -0.10 -6.12
N LYS A 144 -11.78 -0.79 -5.83
CA LYS A 144 -12.65 -0.49 -4.67
C LYS A 144 -11.93 -0.66 -3.31
N LEU A 145 -10.92 -1.52 -3.24
CA LEU A 145 -10.19 -1.82 -2.01
C LEU A 145 -9.02 -0.84 -1.76
N GLN A 146 -8.54 -0.14 -2.80
CA GLN A 146 -7.38 0.75 -2.70
C GLN A 146 -7.60 1.97 -1.79
N PRO A 147 -8.75 2.70 -1.82
CA PRO A 147 -8.93 3.90 -1.00
C PRO A 147 -8.76 3.64 0.49
N LEU A 148 -9.35 2.56 1.02
CA LEU A 148 -9.18 2.18 2.43
C LEU A 148 -7.72 1.89 2.75
N HIS A 149 -7.02 1.14 1.89
CA HIS A 149 -5.62 0.85 2.11
C HIS A 149 -4.78 2.14 2.15
N TYR A 150 -4.94 3.03 1.18
CA TYR A 150 -4.20 4.29 1.16
C TYR A 150 -4.53 5.18 2.35
N ALA A 151 -5.78 5.21 2.82
CA ALA A 151 -6.15 5.93 4.03
C ALA A 151 -5.41 5.38 5.26
N LEU A 152 -5.34 4.05 5.41
CA LEU A 152 -4.63 3.41 6.52
C LEU A 152 -3.12 3.69 6.46
N VAL A 153 -2.50 3.63 5.28
CA VAL A 153 -1.07 3.92 5.15
C VAL A 153 -0.76 5.41 5.38
N ALA A 154 -1.59 6.30 4.83
CA ALA A 154 -1.46 7.74 5.07
C ALA A 154 -1.59 8.07 6.56
N ALA A 155 -2.58 7.48 7.24
CA ALA A 155 -2.74 7.60 8.69
C ALA A 155 -1.51 7.08 9.44
N ALA A 156 -0.96 5.93 9.04
CA ALA A 156 0.25 5.39 9.65
C ALA A 156 1.43 6.38 9.59
N PHE A 157 1.69 6.94 8.42
CA PHE A 157 2.78 7.89 8.25
C PHE A 157 2.52 9.22 8.97
N LEU A 158 1.39 9.86 8.69
CA LEU A 158 1.09 11.21 9.16
C LEU A 158 0.91 11.26 10.68
N LEU A 159 0.21 10.28 11.26
CA LEU A 159 -0.08 10.30 12.69
C LEU A 159 1.14 9.93 13.54
N MET A 160 2.04 9.08 13.03
CA MET A 160 3.30 8.79 13.73
C MET A 160 4.24 10.01 13.74
N ILE A 161 4.28 10.77 12.64
CA ILE A 161 5.04 12.03 12.57
C ILE A 161 4.39 13.12 13.43
N ALA A 162 3.07 13.30 13.31
CA ALA A 162 2.33 14.29 14.10
C ALA A 162 2.45 14.01 15.60
N GLY A 163 2.30 12.75 16.00
CA GLY A 163 2.45 12.32 17.39
C GLY A 163 3.85 12.56 17.95
N ALA A 164 4.90 12.43 17.12
CA ALA A 164 6.26 12.79 17.50
C ALA A 164 6.46 14.31 17.67
N SER A 165 5.75 15.11 16.89
CA SER A 165 5.96 16.56 16.77
C SER A 165 5.13 17.39 17.75
N ILE A 166 3.96 16.90 18.15
CA ILE A 166 3.05 17.56 19.09
C ILE A 166 3.50 17.19 20.52
N PRO A 167 3.73 18.16 21.42
CA PRO A 167 4.19 17.91 22.79
C PRO A 167 3.22 17.08 23.63
#